data_AF-A0A1D6N0U8-F1
#
_entry.id   AF-A0A1D6N0U8-F1
#
_cell.length_a   1.000
_cell.length_b   1.000
_cell.length_c   1.000
_cell.angle_alpha   90.00
_cell.angle_beta   90.00
_cell.angle_gamma   90.00
#
_symmetry.space_group_name_H-M   'P 1'
#
loop_
_entity.id
_entity.type
_entity.pdbx_description
1 polymer ?
#
loop_
_entity_poly.entity_id
_entity_poly.type
_entity_poly.pdbx_seq_one_letter_code
_entity_poly.pdbx_strand_id
1 'polypeptide(L)'
;MGSLYGKMILRVCLFFPMPTWSRVSDLISEHGRSLSQWIHLGGVKAFLDGSLGSSSALFHEPYEGDPDNYGLQMTDLDSLLNRTLESDKSGLQVAIHAIGDKANDILLDMVDKIVDLNGAKDRRFRIEHAQHLAPGAANRFGKHGTIASVQIIY
;
A
#
# COMPACT_ATOMS: atom_id res chain seq x y z
N MET A 1 7.07 36.36 12.28
CA MET A 1 6.78 34.97 11.89
C MET A 1 7.33 34.74 10.49
N GLY A 2 8.44 34.01 10.37
CA GLY A 2 9.06 33.76 9.06
C GLY A 2 8.22 32.80 8.23
N SER A 3 7.73 33.27 7.09
CA SER A 3 7.04 32.46 6.09
C SER A 3 7.87 31.23 5.71
N LEU A 4 7.29 30.03 5.82
CA LEU A 4 7.88 28.78 5.35
C LEU A 4 7.76 28.62 3.81
N TYR A 5 7.14 29.58 3.12
CA TYR A 5 7.07 29.57 1.67
C TYR A 5 8.47 29.75 1.07
N GLY A 6 8.88 28.80 0.23
CA GLY A 6 10.11 28.88 -0.57
C GLY A 6 11.35 28.16 -0.02
N LYS A 7 11.26 27.39 1.06
CA LYS A 7 12.42 26.67 1.64
C LYS A 7 12.48 25.16 1.37
N MET A 8 11.51 24.59 0.66
CA MET A 8 11.56 23.17 0.31
C MET A 8 12.64 22.93 -0.75
N ILE A 9 13.55 22.00 -0.45
CA ILE A 9 14.60 21.53 -1.37
C ILE A 9 14.43 20.05 -1.73
N LEU A 10 13.48 19.37 -1.08
CA LEU A 10 13.15 17.97 -1.32
C LEU A 10 11.79 17.86 -2.01
N ARG A 11 11.71 16.99 -3.01
CA ARG A 11 10.44 16.59 -3.60
C ARG A 11 9.76 15.57 -2.69
N VAL A 12 8.49 15.82 -2.37
CA VAL A 12 7.68 15.00 -1.47
C VAL A 12 6.47 14.49 -2.23
N CYS A 13 6.30 13.18 -2.23
CA CYS A 13 5.10 12.52 -2.72
C CYS A 13 4.27 12.09 -1.51
N LEU A 14 3.06 12.65 -1.37
CA LEU A 14 2.20 12.44 -0.22
C LEU A 14 1.28 11.24 -0.43
N PHE A 15 1.26 10.34 0.56
CA PHE A 15 0.29 9.27 0.69
C PHE A 15 -0.53 9.50 1.95
N PHE A 16 -1.85 9.53 1.81
CA PHE A 16 -2.78 9.85 2.90
C PHE A 16 -3.42 8.56 3.46
N PRO A 17 -3.96 8.57 4.68
CA PRO A 17 -4.69 7.41 5.20
C PRO A 17 -5.79 6.98 4.24
N MET A 18 -5.86 5.69 3.89
CA MET A 18 -6.84 5.16 2.95
C MET A 18 -8.31 5.52 3.25
N PRO A 19 -8.75 5.68 4.51
CA PRO A 19 -10.10 6.16 4.77
C PRO A 19 -10.43 7.54 4.19
N THR A 20 -9.43 8.37 3.89
CA THR A 20 -9.62 9.72 3.33
C THR A 20 -9.53 9.76 1.80
N TRP A 21 -9.57 8.62 1.10
CA TRP A 21 -9.37 8.54 -0.35
C TRP A 21 -10.25 9.52 -1.15
N SER A 22 -11.53 9.65 -0.81
CA SER A 22 -12.47 10.51 -1.54
C SER A 22 -12.04 11.97 -1.46
N ARG A 23 -11.69 12.44 -0.26
CA ARG A 23 -11.16 13.79 -0.04
C ARG A 23 -9.85 14.04 -0.80
N VAL A 24 -8.99 13.03 -0.93
CA VAL A 24 -7.75 13.16 -1.73
C VAL A 24 -8.08 13.28 -3.21
N SER A 25 -9.05 12.49 -3.69
CA SER A 25 -9.56 12.58 -5.07
C SER A 25 -10.15 13.96 -5.35
N ASP A 26 -10.92 14.52 -4.43
CA ASP A 26 -11.51 15.86 -4.54
C ASP A 26 -10.43 16.94 -4.61
N LEU A 27 -9.44 16.89 -3.71
CA LEU A 27 -8.31 17.82 -3.70
C LEU A 27 -7.49 17.78 -5.01
N ILE A 28 -7.27 16.58 -5.56
CA ILE A 28 -6.58 16.42 -6.84
C ILE A 28 -7.42 16.98 -7.98
N SER A 29 -8.74 16.82 -7.94
CA SER A 29 -9.65 17.34 -8.96
C SER A 29 -9.70 18.87 -8.94
N GLU A 30 -9.62 19.48 -7.74
CA GLU A 30 -9.67 20.94 -7.56
C GLU A 30 -8.32 21.63 -7.88
N HIS A 31 -7.20 21.05 -7.46
CA HIS A 31 -5.89 21.72 -7.50
C HIS A 31 -4.86 21.05 -8.40
N GLY A 32 -5.19 19.90 -8.99
CA GLY A 32 -4.23 19.05 -9.68
C GLY A 32 -3.33 18.26 -8.72
N ARG A 33 -2.57 17.31 -9.27
CA ARG A 33 -1.69 16.43 -8.48
C ARG A 33 -0.44 17.13 -7.96
N SER A 34 0.07 18.13 -8.68
CA SER A 34 1.31 18.82 -8.33
C SER A 34 0.98 20.21 -7.82
N LEU A 35 0.97 20.37 -6.49
CA LEU A 35 0.67 21.66 -5.84
C LEU A 35 1.83 22.65 -6.00
N SER A 36 3.05 22.14 -6.24
CA SER A 36 4.23 22.90 -6.63
C SER A 36 5.25 21.95 -7.26
N GLN A 37 6.43 22.45 -7.64
CA GLN A 37 7.56 21.61 -8.06
C GLN A 37 8.09 20.66 -6.96
N TRP A 38 7.70 20.89 -5.69
CA TRP A 38 8.17 20.13 -4.53
C TRP A 38 7.12 19.19 -3.95
N ILE A 39 5.83 19.42 -4.17
CA ILE A 39 4.75 18.66 -3.52
C ILE A 39 3.88 17.98 -4.57
N HIS A 40 3.80 16.65 -4.48
CA HIS A 40 2.95 15.81 -5.30
C HIS A 40 1.96 15.04 -4.44
N LEU A 41 0.69 15.03 -4.82
CA LEU A 41 -0.38 14.24 -4.22
C LEU A 41 -0.40 12.86 -4.90
N GLY A 42 0.24 11.88 -4.25
CA GLY A 42 0.43 10.54 -4.82
C GLY A 42 -0.80 9.65 -4.71
N GLY A 43 -1.26 9.41 -3.48
CA GLY A 43 -2.41 8.53 -3.25
C GLY A 43 -2.65 8.17 -1.79
N VAL A 44 -2.91 6.90 -1.53
CA VAL A 44 -3.36 6.44 -0.21
C VAL A 44 -2.55 5.27 0.35
N LYS A 45 -2.46 5.21 1.69
CA LYS A 45 -1.74 4.22 2.47
C LYS A 45 -2.68 3.47 3.41
N ALA A 46 -2.52 2.14 3.46
CA ALA A 46 -3.16 1.27 4.45
C ALA A 46 -2.15 0.26 5.06
N PHE A 47 -2.63 -0.50 6.04
CA PHE A 47 -1.89 -1.58 6.70
C PHE A 47 -2.71 -2.86 6.67
N LEU A 48 -2.13 -3.95 6.18
CA LEU A 48 -2.77 -5.26 6.22
C LEU A 48 -2.38 -6.02 7.50
N ASP A 49 -1.11 -5.99 7.87
CA ASP A 49 -0.59 -6.67 9.06
C ASP A 49 0.30 -5.77 9.92
N GLY A 50 0.86 -6.36 10.99
CA GLY A 50 1.78 -5.70 11.89
C GLY A 50 3.25 -5.88 11.50
N SER A 51 4.12 -6.15 12.47
CA SER A 51 5.56 -6.26 12.25
C SER A 51 6.11 -7.59 12.73
N LEU A 52 7.24 -8.02 12.15
CA LEU A 52 7.93 -9.22 12.59
C LEU A 52 8.42 -9.10 14.04
N GLY A 53 9.00 -7.96 14.41
CA GLY A 53 9.60 -7.75 15.74
C GLY A 53 8.59 -7.77 16.89
N SER A 54 7.30 -7.55 16.60
CA SER A 54 6.21 -7.61 17.56
C SER A 54 5.35 -8.87 17.40
N SER A 55 5.82 -9.87 16.64
CA SER A 55 5.09 -11.09 16.29
C SER A 55 3.65 -10.83 15.80
N SER A 56 3.48 -9.81 14.94
CA SER A 56 2.17 -9.39 14.44
C SER A 56 2.08 -9.27 12.92
N ALA A 57 3.18 -9.53 12.20
CA ALA A 57 3.12 -9.79 10.76
C ALA A 57 2.34 -11.09 10.50
N LEU A 58 1.50 -11.10 9.47
CA LEU A 58 0.51 -12.16 9.24
C LEU A 58 1.09 -13.27 8.35
N PHE A 59 1.22 -14.46 8.92
CA PHE A 59 1.83 -15.62 8.27
C PHE A 59 0.83 -16.75 7.96
N HIS A 60 1.19 -17.64 7.05
CA HIS A 60 0.46 -18.90 6.82
C HIS A 60 0.71 -19.90 7.95
N GLU A 61 1.93 -19.95 8.47
CA GLU A 61 2.35 -20.80 9.59
C GLU A 61 2.44 -19.99 10.90
N PRO A 62 2.28 -20.62 12.07
CA PRO A 62 2.36 -19.92 13.34
C PRO A 62 3.80 -19.50 13.68
N TYR A 63 3.92 -18.52 14.58
CA TYR A 63 5.21 -18.10 15.11
C TYR A 63 5.86 -19.22 15.93
N GLU A 64 7.18 -19.31 15.85
CA GLU A 64 7.95 -20.28 16.62
C GLU A 64 7.76 -20.07 18.13
N GLY A 65 7.37 -21.14 18.84
CA GLY A 65 7.09 -21.09 20.27
C GLY A 65 5.72 -20.52 20.65
N ASP A 66 4.89 -20.12 19.68
CA ASP A 66 3.55 -19.56 19.89
C ASP A 66 2.56 -20.13 18.85
N PRO A 67 2.11 -21.39 19.05
CA PRO A 67 1.42 -22.19 18.01
C PRO A 67 0.05 -21.66 17.59
N ASP A 68 -0.55 -20.78 18.38
CA ASP A 68 -1.85 -20.16 18.09
C ASP A 68 -1.70 -18.75 17.49
N ASN A 69 -0.47 -18.24 17.38
CA ASN A 69 -0.19 -16.92 16.86
C ASN A 69 0.28 -17.00 15.41
N TYR A 70 -0.55 -16.50 14.50
CA TYR A 70 -0.24 -16.36 13.07
C TYR A 70 0.03 -14.90 12.69
N GLY A 71 0.11 -14.01 13.68
CA GLY A 71 0.12 -12.56 13.51
C GLY A 71 -1.25 -11.92 13.58
N LEU A 72 -1.33 -10.66 13.15
CA LEU A 72 -2.50 -9.82 13.29
C LEU A 72 -2.94 -9.25 11.96
N GLN A 73 -4.16 -9.57 11.54
CA GLN A 73 -4.84 -8.86 10.46
C GLN A 73 -5.35 -7.52 11.01
N MET A 74 -4.69 -6.41 10.62
CA MET A 74 -4.96 -5.07 11.14
C MET A 74 -6.24 -4.44 10.58
N THR A 75 -6.61 -4.84 9.35
CA THR A 75 -7.76 -4.26 8.63
C THR A 75 -8.68 -5.37 8.16
N ASP A 76 -9.99 -5.13 8.22
CA ASP A 76 -10.98 -6.00 7.60
C ASP A 76 -10.74 -6.11 6.07
N LEU A 77 -10.72 -7.33 5.53
CA LEU A 77 -10.31 -7.58 4.14
C LEU A 77 -11.32 -7.05 3.13
N ASP A 78 -12.62 -7.14 3.44
CA ASP A 78 -13.68 -6.69 2.54
C ASP A 78 -13.69 -5.15 2.46
N SER A 79 -13.57 -4.48 3.59
CA SER A 79 -13.38 -3.03 3.69
C SER A 79 -12.11 -2.58 2.98
N LEU A 80 -10.99 -3.31 3.14
CA LEU A 80 -9.72 -3.00 2.49
C LEU A 80 -9.83 -3.15 0.96
N LEU A 81 -10.42 -4.24 0.47
CA LEU A 81 -10.65 -4.47 -0.96
C LEU A 81 -11.52 -3.37 -1.56
N ASN A 82 -12.65 -3.05 -0.92
CA ASN A 82 -13.57 -2.03 -1.40
C ASN A 82 -12.90 -0.65 -1.49
N ARG A 83 -12.19 -0.24 -0.44
CA ARG A 83 -11.47 1.06 -0.44
C ARG A 83 -10.33 1.09 -1.45
N THR A 84 -9.65 -0.03 -1.64
CA THR A 84 -8.58 -0.14 -2.64
C THR A 84 -9.16 -0.02 -4.05
N LEU A 85 -10.28 -0.70 -4.33
CA LEU A 85 -10.98 -0.63 -5.60
C LEU A 85 -11.42 0.80 -5.93
N GLU A 86 -12.06 1.48 -4.99
CA GLU A 86 -12.50 2.88 -5.18
C GLU A 86 -11.31 3.84 -5.33
N SER A 87 -10.25 3.66 -4.53
CA SER A 87 -9.03 4.48 -4.66
C SER A 87 -8.36 4.31 -6.02
N ASP A 88 -8.22 3.06 -6.48
CA ASP A 88 -7.69 2.73 -7.80
C ASP A 88 -8.56 3.32 -8.91
N LYS A 89 -9.89 3.21 -8.80
CA LYS A 89 -10.86 3.78 -9.76
C LYS A 89 -10.77 5.31 -9.85
N SER A 90 -10.54 5.99 -8.72
CA SER A 90 -10.24 7.43 -8.66
C SER A 90 -8.83 7.79 -9.15
N GLY A 91 -8.05 6.81 -9.61
CA GLY A 91 -6.69 7.00 -10.11
C GLY A 91 -5.66 7.30 -9.02
N LEU A 92 -5.98 7.08 -7.74
CA LEU A 92 -5.02 7.24 -6.65
C LEU A 92 -4.06 6.04 -6.65
N GLN A 93 -2.77 6.31 -6.44
CA GLN A 93 -1.83 5.21 -6.21
C GLN A 93 -2.12 4.60 -4.84
N VAL A 94 -2.25 3.28 -4.77
CA VAL A 94 -2.45 2.57 -3.50
C VAL A 94 -1.13 1.96 -3.05
N ALA A 95 -0.77 2.26 -1.80
CA ALA A 95 0.33 1.64 -1.07
C ALA A 95 -0.24 0.89 0.14
N ILE A 96 0.13 -0.37 0.34
CA ILE A 96 -0.33 -1.14 1.50
C ILE A 96 0.86 -1.82 2.15
N HIS A 97 0.96 -1.68 3.47
CA HIS A 97 1.93 -2.40 4.28
C HIS A 97 1.58 -3.88 4.37
N ALA A 98 2.55 -4.75 4.05
CA ALA A 98 2.49 -6.19 4.30
C ALA A 98 3.89 -6.76 4.56
N ILE A 99 4.08 -7.41 5.71
CA ILE A 99 5.36 -8.04 6.08
C ILE A 99 5.30 -9.56 5.94
N GLY A 100 4.25 -10.20 6.45
CA GLY A 100 4.12 -11.66 6.45
C GLY A 100 3.71 -12.23 5.08
N ASP A 101 4.00 -13.51 4.86
CA ASP A 101 3.77 -14.16 3.56
C ASP A 101 2.29 -14.23 3.19
N LYS A 102 1.42 -14.55 4.15
CA LYS A 102 -0.03 -14.56 3.97
C LYS A 102 -0.58 -13.16 3.68
N ALA A 103 -0.05 -12.12 4.32
CA ALA A 103 -0.43 -10.75 4.00
C ALA A 103 -0.06 -10.40 2.54
N ASN A 104 1.14 -10.76 2.10
CA ASN A 104 1.58 -10.51 0.73
C ASN A 104 0.70 -11.24 -0.30
N ASP A 105 0.37 -12.52 -0.07
CA ASP A 105 -0.51 -13.29 -0.96
C ASP A 105 -1.92 -12.68 -1.06
N ILE A 106 -2.51 -12.26 0.06
CA ILE A 106 -3.81 -11.56 0.08
C ILE A 106 -3.77 -10.30 -0.79
N LEU A 107 -2.71 -9.50 -0.72
CA LEU A 107 -2.59 -8.29 -1.53
C LEU A 107 -2.38 -8.59 -3.01
N LEU A 108 -1.63 -9.63 -3.34
CA LEU A 108 -1.45 -10.05 -4.73
C LEU A 108 -2.77 -10.56 -5.33
N ASP A 109 -3.57 -11.33 -4.57
CA ASP A 109 -4.93 -11.74 -4.97
C ASP A 109 -5.86 -10.52 -5.12
N MET A 110 -5.74 -9.54 -4.22
CA MET A 110 -6.51 -8.31 -4.28
C MET A 110 -6.20 -7.52 -5.55
N VAL A 111 -4.92 -7.43 -5.94
CA VAL A 111 -4.52 -6.78 -7.20
C VAL A 111 -5.11 -7.51 -8.41
N ASP A 112 -5.07 -8.85 -8.44
CA ASP A 112 -5.70 -9.64 -9.51
C ASP A 112 -7.19 -9.26 -9.65
N LYS A 113 -7.95 -9.26 -8.54
CA LYS A 113 -9.37 -8.87 -8.52
C LYS A 113 -9.61 -7.44 -8.99
N ILE A 114 -8.75 -6.50 -8.60
CA ILE A 114 -8.87 -5.09 -9.03
C ILE A 114 -8.62 -4.95 -10.51
N VAL A 115 -7.68 -5.72 -11.09
CA VAL A 115 -7.44 -5.73 -12.54
C VAL A 115 -8.70 -6.19 -13.28
N ASP A 116 -9.34 -7.24 -12.80
CA ASP A 116 -10.56 -7.77 -13.40
C ASP A 116 -11.72 -6.76 -13.35
N LEU A 117 -11.83 -6.01 -12.26
CA LEU A 117 -12.96 -5.08 -12.02
C LEU A 117 -12.75 -3.68 -12.61
N ASN A 118 -11.54 -3.11 -12.49
CA ASN A 118 -11.22 -1.75 -12.94
C ASN A 118 -10.46 -1.71 -14.27
N GLY A 119 -10.16 -2.88 -14.85
CA GLY A 119 -9.43 -3.01 -16.12
C GLY A 119 -7.91 -2.84 -15.99
N ALA A 120 -7.22 -3.18 -17.08
CA ALA A 120 -5.77 -3.07 -17.18
C ALA A 120 -5.32 -1.60 -17.27
N LYS A 121 -4.42 -1.18 -16.37
CA LYS A 121 -3.76 0.13 -16.38
C LYS A 121 -2.47 0.10 -15.57
N ASP A 122 -1.58 1.06 -15.80
CA ASP A 122 -0.43 1.29 -14.92
C ASP A 122 -0.90 1.96 -13.60
N ARG A 123 -1.32 1.13 -12.65
CA ARG A 123 -1.78 1.57 -11.33
C ARG A 123 -0.66 1.77 -10.32
N ARG A 124 0.56 1.31 -10.64
CA ARG A 124 1.73 1.36 -9.75
C ARG A 124 1.42 0.92 -8.31
N PHE A 125 0.59 -0.10 -8.13
CA PHE A 125 0.20 -0.59 -6.80
C PHE A 125 1.46 -0.98 -6.03
N ARG A 126 1.58 -0.52 -4.79
CA ARG A 126 2.76 -0.75 -3.95
C ARG A 126 2.43 -1.64 -2.77
N ILE A 127 3.20 -2.71 -2.62
CA ILE A 127 3.31 -3.41 -1.36
C ILE A 127 4.54 -2.87 -0.64
N GLU A 128 4.32 -2.26 0.51
CA GLU A 128 5.40 -1.75 1.37
C GLU A 128 5.95 -2.89 2.21
N HIS A 129 7.27 -2.89 2.39
CA HIS A 129 8.08 -3.94 3.03
C HIS A 129 8.25 -5.17 2.14
N ALA A 130 7.17 -5.91 1.86
CA ALA A 130 7.23 -7.17 1.11
C ALA A 130 8.33 -8.11 1.64
N GLN A 131 8.43 -8.20 2.98
CA GLN A 131 9.61 -8.75 3.65
C GLN A 131 9.67 -10.27 3.61
N HIS A 132 8.55 -10.95 3.87
CA HIS A 132 8.44 -12.40 3.75
C HIS A 132 7.45 -12.72 2.64
N LEU A 133 7.89 -13.55 1.70
CA LEU A 133 7.12 -13.96 0.54
C LEU A 133 7.02 -15.48 0.53
N ALA A 134 5.82 -16.00 0.30
CA ALA A 134 5.62 -17.42 0.08
C ALA A 134 6.39 -17.87 -1.18
N PRO A 135 6.79 -19.16 -1.28
CA PRO A 135 7.43 -19.67 -2.49
C PRO A 135 6.64 -19.34 -3.75
N GLY A 136 7.31 -18.70 -4.72
CA GLY A 136 6.69 -18.28 -5.99
C GLY A 136 5.96 -16.93 -5.96
N ALA A 137 5.67 -16.35 -4.78
CA ALA A 137 4.96 -15.07 -4.68
C ALA A 137 5.73 -13.92 -5.34
N ALA A 138 7.07 -13.93 -5.28
CA ALA A 138 7.91 -12.94 -5.97
C ALA A 138 7.61 -12.82 -7.48
N ASN A 139 7.29 -13.94 -8.15
CA ASN A 139 6.96 -13.93 -9.58
C ASN A 139 5.62 -13.23 -9.88
N ARG A 140 4.71 -13.20 -8.90
CA ARG A 140 3.37 -12.60 -9.05
C ARG A 140 3.42 -11.08 -9.13
N PHE A 141 4.42 -10.44 -8.52
CA PHE A 141 4.59 -8.97 -8.57
C PHE A 141 4.66 -8.45 -10.01
N GLY A 142 5.35 -9.18 -10.89
CA GLY A 142 5.51 -8.79 -12.30
C GLY A 142 4.22 -8.85 -13.13
N LYS A 143 3.25 -9.68 -12.76
CA LYS A 143 2.03 -9.95 -13.56
C LYS A 143 1.23 -8.68 -13.87
N HIS A 144 1.12 -7.77 -12.90
CA HIS A 144 0.33 -6.55 -12.99
C HIS A 144 1.13 -5.28 -12.67
N GLY A 145 2.47 -5.36 -12.70
CA GLY A 145 3.35 -4.25 -12.38
C GLY A 145 3.28 -3.81 -10.91
N THR A 146 2.97 -4.73 -10.00
CA THR A 146 2.98 -4.47 -8.57
C THR A 146 4.41 -4.20 -8.10
N ILE A 147 4.60 -3.12 -7.36
CA ILE A 147 5.90 -2.66 -6.91
C ILE A 147 6.14 -3.17 -5.48
N ALA A 148 7.21 -3.94 -5.29
CA ALA A 148 7.76 -4.23 -3.97
C ALA A 148 8.61 -3.03 -3.50
N SER A 149 8.12 -2.29 -2.51
CA SER A 149 8.85 -1.16 -1.91
C SER A 149 9.59 -1.65 -0.67
N VAL A 150 10.83 -2.09 -0.88
CA VAL A 150 11.67 -2.77 0.12
C VAL A 150 12.57 -1.79 0.88
N GLN A 151 12.89 -2.10 2.13
CA GLN A 151 13.84 -1.34 2.97
C GLN A 151 15.03 -2.24 3.28
N ILE A 152 16.12 -2.03 2.54
CA ILE A 152 17.38 -2.73 2.79
C ILE A 152 18.07 -2.02 3.94
N ILE A 153 18.31 -2.76 5.02
CA ILE A 153 19.19 -2.32 6.10
C ILE A 153 20.57 -2.91 5.78
N TYR A 154 21.59 -2.06 5.68
CA TYR A 154 22.99 -2.47 5.54
C TYR A 154 23.65 -2.57 6.91
#